data_AF-A0A382UCQ1-F1
#
_entry.id   AF-A0A382UCQ1-F1
#
_cell.length_a   1.000
_cell.length_b   1.000
_cell.length_c   1.000
_cell.angle_alpha   90.00
_cell.angle_beta   90.00
_cell.angle_gamma   90.00
#
_symmetry.space_group_name_H-M   'P 1'
#
loop_
_entity.id
_entity.type
_entity.pdbx_description
1 polymer ?
#
loop_
_entity_poly.entity_id
_entity_poly.type
_entity_poly.pdbx_seq_one_letter_code
_entity_poly.pdbx_strand_id
1 'polypeptide(L)'
;MIRTHQLLKTSGFNLLFLVSLVCASSALSPGVVWAQRGASGPPEHADVEPVNYLPNPYETVRNWGTLPDGRNWGSVSAINVDIDGRHIWA
;
A
#
# COMPACT_ATOMS: atom_id res chain seq x y z
N MET A 1 25.91 20.49 -44.74
CA MET A 1 24.78 19.63 -44.30
C MET A 1 25.24 18.26 -43.77
N ILE A 2 26.41 18.15 -43.11
CA ILE A 2 26.97 16.85 -42.65
C ILE A 2 27.09 16.79 -41.11
N ARG A 3 27.22 17.95 -40.43
CA ARG A 3 27.35 18.04 -38.97
C ARG A 3 26.08 17.69 -38.19
N THR A 4 24.89 17.93 -38.75
CA THR A 4 23.60 17.71 -38.06
C THR A 4 23.27 16.22 -37.89
N HIS A 5 23.63 15.37 -38.85
CA HIS A 5 23.39 13.93 -38.76
C HIS A 5 24.30 13.21 -37.76
N GLN A 6 25.53 13.70 -37.56
CA GLN A 6 26.46 13.13 -36.58
C GLN A 6 26.03 13.43 -35.14
N LEU A 7 25.56 14.65 -34.87
CA LEU A 7 25.06 15.07 -33.55
C LEU A 7 23.78 14.34 -33.11
N LEU A 8 22.86 14.04 -34.04
CA LEU A 8 21.63 13.31 -33.73
C LEU A 8 21.92 11.85 -33.32
N LYS A 9 22.94 11.23 -33.93
CA LYS A 9 23.30 9.82 -33.75
C LYS A 9 24.03 9.56 -32.42
N THR A 10 24.90 10.48 -31.98
CA THR A 10 25.53 10.44 -30.65
C THR A 10 24.55 10.76 -29.53
N SER A 11 23.59 11.66 -29.76
CA SER A 11 22.54 12.00 -28.80
C SER A 11 21.63 10.80 -28.46
N GLY A 12 21.16 10.06 -29.47
CA GLY A 12 20.31 8.88 -29.26
C GLY A 12 21.03 7.72 -28.56
N PHE A 13 22.30 7.50 -28.86
CA PHE A 13 23.11 6.46 -28.21
C PHE A 13 23.33 6.79 -26.72
N ASN A 14 23.68 8.03 -26.40
CA ASN A 14 23.86 8.48 -25.02
C ASN A 14 22.55 8.40 -24.23
N LEU A 15 21.43 8.75 -24.84
CA LEU A 15 20.12 8.67 -24.19
C LEU A 15 19.72 7.22 -23.88
N LEU A 16 19.89 6.29 -24.82
CA LEU A 16 19.62 4.87 -24.60
C LEU A 16 20.54 4.27 -23.52
N PHE A 17 21.81 4.68 -23.50
CA PHE A 17 22.77 4.23 -22.50
C PHE A 17 22.41 4.74 -21.10
N LEU A 18 22.00 6.01 -20.99
CA LEU A 18 21.55 6.61 -19.73
C LEU A 18 20.27 5.97 -19.22
N VAL A 19 19.29 5.69 -20.09
CA VAL A 19 18.05 5.00 -19.70
C VAL A 19 18.33 3.59 -19.22
N SER A 20 19.18 2.84 -19.92
CA SER A 20 19.63 1.50 -19.50
C SER A 20 20.30 1.52 -18.12
N LEU A 21 21.18 2.50 -17.88
CA LEU A 21 21.89 2.65 -16.62
C LEU A 21 20.93 2.96 -15.46
N VAL A 22 19.94 3.82 -15.69
CA VAL A 22 18.90 4.13 -14.69
C VAL A 22 18.05 2.90 -14.39
N CYS A 23 17.58 2.17 -15.40
CA CYS A 23 16.81 0.94 -15.22
C CYS A 23 17.59 -0.15 -14.47
N ALA A 24 18.87 -0.34 -14.80
CA ALA A 24 19.73 -1.31 -14.12
C ALA A 24 20.00 -0.91 -12.65
N SER A 25 20.10 0.39 -12.37
CA SER A 25 20.27 0.91 -11.00
C SER A 25 19.02 0.69 -10.15
N SER A 26 17.82 0.79 -10.74
CA SER A 26 16.57 0.51 -10.04
C SER A 26 16.44 -0.94 -9.59
N ALA A 27 17.02 -1.90 -10.31
CA ALA A 27 16.99 -3.33 -9.96
C ALA A 27 17.89 -3.70 -8.76
N LEU A 28 18.80 -2.81 -8.36
CA LEU A 28 19.66 -2.97 -7.18
C LEU A 28 19.04 -2.37 -5.91
N SER A 29 17.86 -1.77 -6.00
CA SER A 29 17.16 -1.24 -4.83
C SER A 29 16.68 -2.39 -3.93
N PRO A 30 16.87 -2.30 -2.59
CA PRO A 30 16.35 -3.31 -1.68
C PRO A 30 14.83 -3.43 -1.84
N GLY A 31 14.27 -4.64 -1.81
CA GLY A 31 12.82 -4.89 -1.97
C GLY A 31 11.93 -4.09 -1.01
N VAL A 32 12.49 -3.60 0.10
CA VAL A 32 11.81 -2.70 1.06
C VAL A 32 11.40 -1.37 0.42
N VAL A 33 12.07 -0.91 -0.63
CA VAL A 33 11.74 0.33 -1.36
C VAL A 33 10.47 0.17 -2.20
N TRP A 34 10.12 -1.07 -2.56
CA TRP A 34 8.90 -1.42 -3.31
C TRP A 34 7.77 -1.93 -2.42
N ALA A 35 8.04 -2.14 -1.13
CA ALA A 35 7.04 -2.62 -0.20
C ALA A 35 5.97 -1.54 0.03
N GLN A 36 4.71 -1.92 -0.15
CA GLN A 36 3.58 -1.09 0.29
C GLN A 36 3.75 -0.75 1.78
N ARG A 37 3.38 0.47 2.21
CA ARG A 37 3.39 0.83 3.63
C ARG A 37 2.60 -0.22 4.43
N GLY A 38 3.28 -0.94 5.34
CA GLY A 38 2.71 -2.03 6.13
C GLY A 38 2.90 -3.45 5.56
N ALA A 39 3.58 -3.61 4.42
CA ALA A 39 3.87 -4.93 3.85
C ALA A 39 5.00 -5.69 4.56
N SER A 40 5.80 -5.01 5.39
CA SER A 40 6.83 -5.63 6.22
C SER A 40 6.49 -5.48 7.70
N GLY A 41 6.44 -6.60 8.42
CA GLY A 41 6.40 -6.63 9.87
C GLY A 41 7.81 -6.60 10.49
N PRO A 42 7.89 -6.50 11.83
CA PRO A 42 9.15 -6.65 12.56
C PRO A 42 9.83 -8.00 12.24
N PRO A 43 11.18 -8.10 12.25
CA PRO A 43 11.88 -9.36 11.95
C PRO A 43 11.46 -10.54 12.83
N GLU A 44 11.01 -10.24 14.06
CA GLU A 44 10.49 -11.21 15.03
C GLU A 44 9.24 -11.94 14.51
N HIS A 45 8.54 -11.39 13.51
CA HIS A 45 7.38 -12.02 12.88
C HIS A 45 7.75 -12.89 11.67
N ALA A 46 9.00 -12.85 11.19
CA ALA A 46 9.41 -13.57 9.97
C ALA A 46 9.34 -15.10 10.13
N ASP A 47 9.57 -15.59 11.35
CA ASP A 47 9.62 -17.02 11.69
C ASP A 47 8.34 -17.51 12.39
N VAL A 48 7.32 -16.65 12.53
CA VAL A 48 6.03 -17.03 13.12
C VAL A 48 5.11 -17.52 12.01
N GLU A 49 4.87 -18.83 11.96
CA GLU A 49 3.88 -19.39 11.03
C GLU A 49 2.48 -18.86 11.38
N PRO A 50 1.73 -18.29 10.42
CA PRO A 50 0.37 -17.83 10.67
C PRO A 50 -0.55 -19.00 11.07
N VAL A 51 -0.99 -19.00 12.32
CA VAL A 51 -1.92 -20.01 12.84
C VAL A 51 -3.38 -19.60 12.57
N ASN A 52 -3.92 -19.96 11.41
CA ASN A 52 -5.31 -19.66 11.02
C ASN A 52 -6.18 -20.93 10.84
N TYR A 53 -6.01 -21.90 11.74
CA TYR A 53 -6.74 -23.19 11.69
C TYR A 53 -8.00 -23.23 12.54
N LEU A 54 -8.25 -22.19 13.34
CA LEU A 54 -9.44 -22.11 14.17
C LEU A 54 -10.63 -21.65 13.33
N PRO A 55 -11.85 -22.14 13.61
CA PRO A 55 -13.06 -21.59 13.00
C PRO A 55 -13.13 -20.08 13.25
N ASN A 56 -13.51 -19.31 12.23
CA ASN A 56 -13.77 -17.88 12.42
C ASN A 56 -14.91 -17.69 13.43
N PRO A 57 -14.67 -17.11 14.62
CA PRO A 57 -15.70 -16.93 15.64
C PRO A 57 -16.56 -15.68 15.37
N TYR A 58 -16.19 -14.85 14.39
CA TYR A 58 -16.86 -13.59 14.09
C TYR A 58 -17.90 -13.76 13.00
N GLU A 59 -19.07 -13.15 13.23
CA GLU A 59 -20.13 -13.03 12.23
C GLU A 59 -20.25 -11.59 11.73
N THR A 60 -20.74 -11.43 10.50
CA THR A 60 -21.07 -10.10 9.96
C THR A 60 -22.48 -9.73 10.39
N VAL A 61 -22.59 -8.80 11.33
CA VAL A 61 -23.87 -8.19 11.72
C VAL A 61 -24.11 -6.94 10.87
N ARG A 62 -25.09 -7.02 9.95
CA ARG A 62 -25.51 -5.85 9.17
C ARG A 62 -26.55 -5.06 9.93
N ASN A 63 -26.57 -3.74 9.71
CA ASN A 63 -27.58 -2.83 10.27
C ASN A 63 -27.66 -2.88 11.81
N TRP A 64 -26.51 -3.01 12.48
CA TRP A 64 -26.43 -3.18 13.93
C TRP A 64 -26.95 -1.98 14.74
N GLY A 65 -27.00 -0.79 14.13
CA GLY A 65 -27.43 0.44 14.79
C GLY A 65 -28.22 1.36 13.87
N THR A 66 -29.23 2.00 14.44
CA THR A 66 -30.02 3.07 13.81
C THR A 66 -29.71 4.40 14.47
N LEU A 67 -29.61 5.46 13.67
CA LEU A 67 -29.48 6.81 14.20
C LEU A 67 -30.85 7.35 14.63
N PRO A 68 -30.91 8.25 15.63
CA PRO A 68 -32.15 8.95 15.99
C PRO A 68 -32.77 9.67 14.79
N ASP A 69 -34.10 9.85 14.85
CA ASP A 69 -34.89 10.60 13.87
C ASP A 69 -34.85 10.04 12.44
N GLY A 70 -34.54 8.74 12.27
CA GLY A 70 -34.55 8.08 10.97
C GLY A 70 -33.40 8.49 10.04
N ARG A 71 -32.33 9.06 10.60
CA ARG A 71 -31.16 9.47 9.83
C ARG A 71 -30.41 8.27 9.24
N ASN A 72 -29.86 8.46 8.05
CA ASN A 72 -28.94 7.52 7.43
C ASN A 72 -27.52 7.74 7.94
N TRP A 73 -26.77 6.65 8.05
CA TRP A 73 -25.32 6.71 8.25
C TRP A 73 -24.65 7.33 7.02
N GLY A 74 -23.74 8.28 7.25
CA GLY A 74 -22.86 8.81 6.20
C GLY A 74 -21.64 7.93 5.97
N SER A 75 -20.73 8.36 5.09
CA SER A 75 -19.39 7.78 5.03
C SER A 75 -18.64 8.07 6.33
N VAL A 76 -18.23 7.03 7.04
CA VAL A 76 -17.47 7.12 8.28
C VAL A 76 -16.05 6.61 8.01
N SER A 77 -15.03 7.42 8.30
CA SER A 77 -13.62 7.03 8.09
C SER A 77 -13.07 6.14 9.21
N ALA A 78 -13.66 6.20 10.41
CA ALA A 78 -13.28 5.38 11.56
C ALA A 78 -14.43 5.28 12.59
N ILE A 79 -14.46 4.17 13.33
CA ILE A 79 -15.29 4.01 14.52
C ILE A 79 -14.39 3.80 15.74
N ASN A 80 -14.76 4.35 16.90
CA ASN A 80 -14.02 4.18 18.14
C ASN A 80 -14.94 3.66 19.26
N VAL A 81 -14.51 2.61 19.95
CA VAL A 81 -15.17 2.10 21.17
C VAL A 81 -14.64 2.88 22.36
N ASP A 82 -15.55 3.47 23.15
CA ASP A 82 -15.16 4.20 24.35
C ASP A 82 -14.57 3.27 25.42
N ILE A 83 -13.77 3.82 26.34
CA ILE A 83 -13.08 3.08 27.40
C ILE A 83 -14.06 2.35 28.35
N ASP A 84 -15.30 2.82 28.43
CA ASP A 84 -16.35 2.22 29.23
C ASP A 84 -17.03 1.01 28.57
N GLY A 85 -16.72 0.74 27.29
CA GLY A 85 -17.27 -0.38 26.52
C GLY A 85 -18.76 -0.27 26.18
N ARG A 86 -19.39 0.89 26.41
CA ARG A 86 -20.83 1.11 26.19
C ARG A 86 -21.11 2.07 25.05
N HIS A 87 -20.23 3.04 24.83
CA HIS A 87 -20.44 4.08 23.82
C HIS A 87 -19.57 3.85 22.58
N ILE A 88 -20.13 4.18 21.42
CA ILE A 88 -19.46 4.11 20.12
C ILE A 88 -19.47 5.51 19.51
N TRP A 89 -18.31 5.93 19.01
CA TRP A 89 -18.10 7.21 18.33
C TRP A 89 -17.78 6.95 16.86
N ALA A 90 -18.30 7.80 15.97
CA ALA A 90 -18.19 7.69 14.51
C ALA A 90 -18.10 9.08 13.86
#